data_AF-A0A1A8CAG8-F1
#
_entry.id   AF-A0A1A8CAG8-F1
#
_cell.length_a   1.000
_cell.length_b   1.000
_cell.length_c   1.000
_cell.angle_alpha   90.00
_cell.angle_beta   90.00
_cell.angle_gamma   90.00
#
_symmetry.space_group_name_H-M   'P 1'
#
loop_
_entity.id
_entity.type
_entity.pdbx_description
1 polymer ?
#
loop_
_entity_poly.entity_id
_entity_poly.type
_entity_poly.pdbx_seq_one_letter_code
_entity_poly.pdbx_strand_id
1 'polypeptide(L)'
;LIRSRAPSMKVVVGERVVLGPDNLQVEDHDTPPEELHYLVISKPNNGYLTLGERPESVTSFTQYDVNHGRLHFTQQGEPSTGVFYFNVTDGHHR
;
A
#
# COMPACT_ATOMS: atom_id res chain seq x y z
N LEU A 1 -4.32 6.28 26.27
CA LEU A 1 -4.80 6.60 24.90
C LEU A 1 -3.66 6.35 23.92
N ILE A 2 -3.67 5.23 23.21
CA ILE A 2 -2.71 5.06 22.10
C ILE A 2 -3.31 5.80 20.90
N ARG A 3 -2.80 6.99 20.61
CA ARG A 3 -3.04 7.64 19.33
C ARG A 3 -2.10 6.98 18.33
N SER A 4 -2.51 5.89 17.68
CA SER A 4 -1.80 5.45 16.49
C SER A 4 -2.05 6.51 15.42
N ARG A 5 -1.01 7.28 15.06
CA ARG A 5 -1.08 8.06 13.83
C ARG A 5 -1.10 7.04 12.69
N ALA A 6 -2.10 7.10 11.82
CA ALA A 6 -2.02 6.39 10.56
C ALA A 6 -0.72 6.80 9.85
N PRO A 7 0.02 5.85 9.26
CA PRO A 7 1.23 6.17 8.50
C PRO A 7 0.93 7.25 7.45
N SER A 8 1.89 8.16 7.25
CA SER A 8 1.76 9.24 6.27
C SER A 8 3.12 9.52 5.63
N MET A 9 3.10 10.00 4.39
CA MET A 9 4.29 10.30 3.62
C MET A 9 4.08 11.57 2.79
N LYS A 10 5.15 12.33 2.59
CA LYS A 10 5.17 13.47 1.66
C LYS A 10 5.88 13.04 0.39
N VAL A 11 5.24 13.29 -0.75
CA VAL A 11 5.73 12.90 -2.07
C VAL A 11 5.60 14.12 -2.97
N VAL A 12 6.66 14.39 -3.74
CA VAL A 12 6.67 15.48 -4.72
C VAL A 12 5.87 15.04 -5.96
N VAL A 13 5.19 15.98 -6.60
CA VAL A 13 4.47 15.72 -7.86
C VAL A 13 5.41 15.11 -8.89
N GLY A 14 4.99 14.00 -9.51
CA GLY A 14 5.77 13.28 -10.52
C GLY A 14 6.77 12.28 -9.95
N GLU A 15 7.01 12.28 -8.63
CA GLU A 15 7.91 11.32 -8.00
C GLU A 15 7.22 10.01 -7.63
N ARG A 16 8.05 8.97 -7.56
CA ARG A 16 7.69 7.62 -7.14
C ARG A 16 8.42 7.27 -5.85
N VAL A 17 7.70 6.71 -4.88
CA VAL A 17 8.22 6.31 -3.57
C VAL A 17 7.82 4.89 -3.23
N VAL A 18 8.69 4.17 -2.53
CA VAL A 18 8.41 2.82 -2.03
C VAL A 18 7.48 2.90 -0.83
N LEU A 19 6.48 2.01 -0.79
CA LEU A 19 5.68 1.75 0.40
C LEU A 19 6.19 0.45 1.04
N GLY A 20 6.94 0.59 2.12
CA GLY A 20 7.55 -0.53 2.86
C GLY A 20 6.82 -0.89 4.16
N PRO A 21 7.39 -1.80 4.98
CA PRO A 21 6.79 -2.23 6.25
C PRO A 21 6.50 -1.09 7.22
N ASP A 22 7.37 -0.06 7.25
CA ASP A 22 7.16 1.16 8.06
C ASP A 22 5.88 1.92 7.67
N ASN A 23 5.33 1.67 6.48
CA ASN A 23 4.10 2.28 5.98
C ASN A 23 2.90 1.32 6.04
N LEU A 24 3.10 0.04 5.74
CA LEU A 24 2.06 -0.97 5.63
C LEU A 24 2.57 -2.32 6.17
N GLN A 25 2.10 -2.72 7.35
CA GLN A 25 2.48 -4.00 7.95
C GLN A 25 1.29 -4.61 8.69
N VAL A 26 0.93 -5.82 8.26
CA VAL A 26 0.05 -6.74 8.96
C VAL A 26 0.85 -8.00 9.23
N GLU A 27 0.79 -8.47 10.47
CA GLU A 27 1.40 -9.72 10.90
C GLU A 27 0.31 -10.71 11.27
N ASP A 28 0.49 -11.93 10.79
CA ASP A 28 -0.30 -13.10 11.16
C ASP A 28 0.71 -14.25 11.37
N HIS A 29 0.61 -14.95 12.50
CA HIS A 29 1.53 -16.03 12.83
C HIS A 29 1.22 -17.33 12.09
N ASP A 30 -0.02 -17.49 11.64
CA ASP A 30 -0.48 -18.71 10.98
C ASP A 30 -0.53 -18.54 9.44
N THR A 31 -0.52 -17.30 8.95
CA THR A 31 -0.56 -16.97 7.52
C THR A 31 0.78 -16.40 7.03
N PRO A 32 1.44 -17.02 6.03
CA PRO A 32 2.67 -16.47 5.47
C PRO A 32 2.42 -15.13 4.73
N PRO A 33 3.42 -14.22 4.65
CA PRO A 33 3.26 -12.91 4.02
C PRO A 33 2.78 -12.93 2.55
N GLU A 34 3.05 -14.02 1.83
CA GLU A 34 2.63 -14.27 0.46
C GLU A 34 1.11 -14.49 0.34
N GLU A 35 0.47 -14.94 1.42
CA GLU A 35 -0.97 -15.25 1.49
C GLU A 35 -1.78 -14.14 2.17
N LEU A 36 -1.11 -13.13 2.74
CA LEU A 36 -1.75 -11.91 3.24
C LEU A 36 -2.00 -10.94 2.09
N HIS A 37 -3.22 -10.93 1.57
CA HIS A 37 -3.62 -10.15 0.41
C HIS A 37 -4.23 -8.80 0.80
N TYR A 38 -3.64 -7.72 0.27
CA TYR A 38 -4.21 -6.38 0.30
C TYR A 38 -5.07 -6.13 -0.93
N LEU A 39 -6.27 -5.60 -0.72
CA LEU A 39 -7.16 -5.10 -1.76
C LEU A 39 -7.40 -3.61 -1.57
N VAL A 40 -7.12 -2.81 -2.59
CA VAL A 40 -7.42 -1.37 -2.60
C VAL A 40 -8.94 -1.19 -2.75
N ILE A 41 -9.62 -0.83 -1.66
CA ILE A 41 -11.06 -0.58 -1.64
C ILE A 41 -11.41 0.89 -1.91
N SER A 42 -10.45 1.80 -1.71
CA SER A 42 -10.55 3.18 -2.16
C SER A 42 -9.17 3.72 -2.55
N LYS A 43 -9.09 4.26 -3.76
CA LYS A 43 -7.88 4.86 -4.34
C LYS A 43 -7.82 6.34 -3.94
N PRO A 44 -6.62 6.93 -3.81
CA PRO A 44 -6.49 8.36 -3.64
C PRO A 44 -6.84 9.08 -4.95
N ASN A 45 -7.10 10.37 -4.83
CA ASN A 45 -7.37 11.27 -5.94
C ASN A 45 -6.10 11.89 -6.56
N ASN A 46 -4.91 11.60 -6.02
CA ASN A 46 -3.66 12.30 -6.32
C ASN A 46 -2.51 11.39 -6.80
N GLY A 47 -2.84 10.16 -7.22
CA GLY A 47 -1.83 9.20 -7.66
C GLY A 47 -2.36 7.77 -7.75
N TYR A 48 -1.44 6.83 -7.88
CA TYR A 48 -1.75 5.41 -8.05
C TYR A 48 -0.63 4.53 -7.50
N LEU A 49 -0.92 3.24 -7.33
CA LEU A 49 0.05 2.23 -6.91
C LEU A 49 0.58 1.45 -8.11
N THR A 50 1.86 1.09 -8.08
CA THR A 50 2.50 0.18 -9.05
C THR A 50 3.26 -0.92 -8.30
N LEU A 51 3.56 -2.03 -8.98
CA LEU A 51 4.20 -3.20 -8.38
C LEU A 51 5.42 -3.66 -9.18
N GLY A 52 6.59 -3.63 -8.53
CA GLY A 52 7.89 -3.87 -9.16
C GLY A 52 8.13 -2.90 -10.32
N GLU A 53 8.57 -3.44 -11.46
CA GLU A 53 8.84 -2.67 -12.69
C GLU A 53 7.59 -2.51 -13.59
N ARG A 54 6.41 -2.96 -13.14
CA ARG A 54 5.19 -2.86 -13.94
C ARG A 54 4.73 -1.41 -14.01
N PRO A 55 4.52 -0.84 -15.21
CA PRO A 55 4.05 0.54 -15.34
C PRO A 55 2.55 0.67 -15.00
N GLU A 56 1.79 -0.43 -15.00
CA GLU A 56 0.34 -0.39 -14.80
C GLU A 56 -0.04 -0.21 -13.32
N SER A 57 -1.15 0.50 -13.10
CA SER A 57 -1.70 0.64 -11.76
C SER A 57 -2.17 -0.71 -11.21
N VAL A 58 -1.83 -1.01 -9.95
CA VAL A 58 -2.31 -2.21 -9.26
C VAL A 58 -3.39 -1.88 -8.23
N THR A 59 -4.32 -2.82 -8.03
CA THR A 59 -5.36 -2.75 -6.99
C THR A 59 -5.25 -3.87 -5.96
N SER A 60 -4.28 -4.78 -6.12
CA SER A 60 -3.98 -5.82 -5.15
C SER A 60 -2.48 -6.12 -5.11
N PHE A 61 -2.00 -6.53 -3.95
CA PHE A 61 -0.62 -6.90 -3.66
C PHE A 61 -0.58 -7.72 -2.35
N THR A 62 0.57 -8.26 -1.98
CA THR A 62 0.76 -9.09 -0.78
C THR A 62 1.60 -8.38 0.28
N GLN A 63 1.57 -8.87 1.53
CA GLN A 63 2.54 -8.42 2.56
C GLN A 63 3.98 -8.72 2.12
N TYR A 64 4.21 -9.83 1.40
CA TYR A 64 5.52 -10.13 0.81
C TYR A 64 6.00 -9.01 -0.13
N ASP A 65 5.13 -8.49 -0.99
CA ASP A 65 5.48 -7.40 -1.90
C ASP A 65 5.92 -6.13 -1.16
N VAL A 66 5.22 -5.79 -0.07
CA VAL A 66 5.54 -4.65 0.79
C VAL A 66 6.88 -4.87 1.50
N ASN A 67 7.08 -6.05 2.09
CA ASN A 67 8.30 -6.42 2.80
C ASN A 67 9.55 -6.34 1.91
N HIS A 68 9.39 -6.63 0.62
CA HIS A 68 10.47 -6.60 -0.36
C HIS A 68 10.53 -5.28 -1.15
N GLY A 69 9.82 -4.23 -0.72
CA GLY A 69 9.88 -2.90 -1.33
C GLY A 69 9.38 -2.84 -2.77
N ARG A 70 8.51 -3.78 -3.17
CA ARG A 70 8.00 -3.88 -4.54
C ARG A 70 6.81 -2.95 -4.78
N LEU A 71 6.10 -2.54 -3.74
CA LEU A 71 4.96 -1.63 -3.85
C LEU A 71 5.44 -0.17 -3.91
N HIS A 72 4.96 0.57 -4.89
CA HIS A 72 5.29 1.98 -5.03
C HIS A 72 4.03 2.83 -5.15
N PHE A 73 4.07 4.04 -4.60
CA PHE A 73 3.13 5.11 -4.90
C PHE A 73 3.78 6.13 -5.83
N THR A 74 3.06 6.50 -6.89
CA THR A 74 3.45 7.60 -7.78
C THR A 74 2.44 8.73 -7.64
N GLN A 75 2.92 9.94 -7.31
CA GLN A 75 2.07 11.11 -7.23
C GLN A 75 1.83 11.68 -8.62
N GLN A 76 0.56 11.80 -9.01
CA GLN A 76 0.15 12.41 -10.29
C GLN A 76 -0.92 13.48 -10.09
N GLY A 77 -0.85 14.56 -10.89
CA GLY A 77 -1.79 15.68 -10.84
C GLY A 77 -1.34 16.78 -9.87
N GLU A 78 -2.30 17.53 -9.32
CA GLU A 78 -2.00 18.68 -8.46
C GLU A 78 -1.55 18.28 -7.05
N PRO A 79 -0.70 19.09 -6.39
CA PRO A 79 -0.33 18.89 -4.99
C PRO A 79 -1.57 18.84 -4.08
N SER A 80 -1.83 17.67 -3.51
CA SER A 80 -3.01 17.44 -2.67
C SER A 80 -2.79 16.27 -1.73
N THR A 81 -3.64 16.15 -0.70
CA THR A 81 -3.66 14.98 0.20
C THR A 81 -4.54 13.89 -0.40
N GLY A 82 -3.97 12.70 -0.53
CA GLY A 82 -4.69 11.48 -0.90
C GLY A 82 -4.68 10.46 0.23
N VAL A 83 -5.68 9.59 0.24
CA VAL A 83 -5.80 8.50 1.22
C VAL A 83 -6.11 7.21 0.47
N PHE A 84 -5.41 6.14 0.82
CA PHE A 84 -5.78 4.79 0.43
C PHE A 84 -6.55 4.12 1.56
N TYR A 85 -7.55 3.34 1.19
CA TYR A 85 -8.15 2.37 2.09
C TYR A 85 -7.91 0.97 1.53
N PHE A 86 -7.42 0.08 2.39
CA PHE A 86 -7.14 -1.29 2.06
C PHE A 86 -8.02 -2.22 2.90
N ASN A 87 -8.49 -3.29 2.28
CA ASN A 87 -8.91 -4.48 3.00
C ASN A 87 -7.75 -5.48 2.99
N VAL A 88 -7.53 -6.21 4.07
CA VAL A 88 -6.49 -7.25 4.17
C VAL A 88 -7.14 -8.56 4.55
N THR A 89 -6.80 -9.63 3.85
CA THR A 89 -7.36 -10.96 4.09
C THR A 89 -6.34 -12.05 3.79
N ASP A 90 -6.37 -13.08 4.62
CA ASP A 90 -5.71 -14.38 4.45
C ASP A 90 -6.56 -15.38 3.63
N GLY A 91 -7.77 -14.98 3.20
CA GLY A 91 -8.75 -15.85 2.56
C GLY A 91 -9.43 -16.86 3.50
N HIS A 92 -9.06 -16.91 4.78
CA HIS A 92 -9.54 -17.88 5.77
C HIS A 92 -10.65 -17.37 6.68
N HIS A 93 -10.92 -16.06 6.69
CA HIS A 93 -12.00 -15.47 7.49
C HIS A 93 -13.22 -15.08 6.64
N ARG A 94 -14.36 -15.75 6.92
CA ARG A 94 -15.70 -15.46 6.40
C ARG A 94 -16.58 -14.82 7.46
#